data_AF-A0A2E0S0I6-F1
#
_entry.id   AF-A0A2E0S0I6-F1
#
_cell.length_a   1.000
_cell.length_b   1.000
_cell.length_c   1.000
_cell.angle_alpha   90.00
_cell.angle_beta   90.00
_cell.angle_gamma   90.00
#
_symmetry.space_group_name_H-M   'P 1'
#
loop_
_entity.id
_entity.type
_entity.pdbx_description
1 polymer ?
#
loop_
_entity_poly.entity_id
_entity_poly.type
_entity_poly.pdbx_seq_one_letter_code
_entity_poly.pdbx_strand_id
1 'polypeptide(L)'
;MLKYEIDFNKGNYVVGHFTFRECAMCDKAKSLLDKHKKQYMFIQADKKLFGKILSVTGSKKVPQIFLEGKVYLTVGELEEVLDKNGDS
;
A
#
# COMPACT_ATOMS: atom_id res chain seq x y z
N MET A 1 -12.77 -5.67 23.06
CA MET A 1 -11.71 -4.95 22.32
C MET A 1 -11.45 -5.71 21.04
N LEU A 2 -11.99 -5.27 19.91
CA LEU A 2 -11.73 -5.89 18.61
C LEU A 2 -10.26 -5.65 18.26
N LYS A 3 -9.44 -6.71 18.24
CA LYS A 3 -8.10 -6.66 17.66
C LYS A 3 -8.30 -6.75 16.15
N TYR A 4 -8.26 -5.62 15.45
CA TYR A 4 -8.16 -5.62 13.99
C TYR A 4 -6.77 -6.15 13.63
N GLU A 5 -6.71 -7.33 13.04
CA GLU A 5 -5.49 -7.92 12.52
C GLU A 5 -5.30 -7.45 11.08
N ILE A 6 -4.10 -6.96 10.76
CA ILE A 6 -3.76 -6.55 9.39
C ILE A 6 -3.54 -7.81 8.58
N ASP A 7 -4.47 -8.13 7.68
CA ASP A 7 -4.36 -9.25 6.76
C ASP A 7 -3.96 -8.75 5.36
N PHE A 8 -2.65 -8.75 5.11
CA PHE A 8 -2.05 -8.35 3.84
C PHE A 8 -2.50 -9.19 2.62
N ASN A 9 -3.18 -10.33 2.83
CA ASN A 9 -3.71 -11.16 1.76
C ASN A 9 -5.15 -10.79 1.35
N LYS A 10 -5.82 -9.91 2.10
CA LYS A 10 -7.23 -9.57 1.86
C LYS A 10 -7.51 -8.08 1.87
N GLY A 11 -6.74 -7.31 2.63
CA GLY A 11 -6.94 -5.87 2.75
C GLY A 11 -6.18 -5.04 1.72
N ASN A 12 -6.64 -3.79 1.57
CA ASN A 12 -5.99 -2.79 0.75
C ASN A 12 -5.21 -1.84 1.65
N TYR A 13 -3.90 -1.74 1.42
CA TYR A 13 -3.00 -0.97 2.27
C TYR A 13 -2.02 -0.15 1.44
N VAL A 14 -1.79 1.09 1.87
CA VAL A 14 -0.63 1.87 1.43
C VAL A 14 0.28 2.01 2.63
N VAL A 15 1.47 1.41 2.57
CA VAL A 15 2.42 1.38 3.68
C VAL A 15 3.56 2.35 3.43
N GLY A 16 3.67 3.37 4.28
CA GLY A 16 4.84 4.22 4.41
C GLY A 16 5.75 3.78 5.55
N HIS A 17 6.86 4.49 5.76
CA HIS A 17 7.77 4.24 6.88
C HIS A 17 7.95 5.52 7.70
N PHE A 18 7.91 5.43 9.04
CA PHE A 18 7.86 6.56 9.97
C PHE A 18 8.96 7.63 9.78
N THR A 19 10.11 7.26 9.22
CA THR A 19 11.20 8.21 8.92
C THR A 19 10.89 9.14 7.75
N PHE A 20 9.97 8.75 6.85
CA PHE A 20 9.50 9.55 5.72
C PHE A 20 8.11 10.09 6.06
N ARG A 21 8.06 11.17 6.85
CA ARG A 21 6.81 11.84 7.21
C ARG A 21 6.10 12.42 5.99
N GLU A 22 6.89 12.95 5.06
CA GLU A 22 6.44 13.41 3.75
C GLU A 22 6.91 12.37 2.72
N CYS A 23 5.94 11.71 2.08
CA CYS A 23 6.21 10.64 1.12
C CYS A 23 5.39 10.89 -0.14
N ALA A 24 5.94 11.67 -1.07
CA ALA A 24 5.26 12.03 -2.32
C ALA A 24 4.75 10.81 -3.11
N MET A 25 5.52 9.71 -3.11
CA MET A 25 5.09 8.47 -3.77
C MET A 25 3.96 7.76 -3.03
N CYS A 26 3.92 7.84 -1.70
CA CYS A 26 2.80 7.35 -0.92
C CYS A 26 1.54 8.16 -1.23
N ASP A 27 1.66 9.49 -1.34
CA ASP A 27 0.55 10.36 -1.68
C ASP A 27 0.07 10.16 -3.12
N LYS A 28 0.98 9.88 -4.06
CA LYS A 28 0.59 9.48 -5.43
C LYS A 28 -0.20 8.16 -5.41
N ALA A 29 0.23 7.16 -4.65
CA ALA A 29 -0.48 5.89 -4.52
C ALA A 29 -1.91 6.07 -3.95
N LYS A 30 -2.04 6.88 -2.89
CA LYS A 30 -3.33 7.26 -2.29
C LYS A 30 -4.26 7.89 -3.32
N SER A 31 -3.80 8.92 -4.01
CA SER A 31 -4.57 9.62 -5.05
C SER A 31 -5.03 8.70 -6.18
N LEU A 32 -4.20 7.73 -6.59
CA LEU A 32 -4.61 6.73 -7.58
C LEU A 32 -5.73 5.83 -7.07
N LEU A 33 -5.62 5.31 -5.84
CA LEU A 33 -6.68 4.49 -5.25
C LEU A 33 -7.98 5.29 -5.07
N ASP A 34 -7.89 6.54 -4.63
CA ASP A 34 -9.03 7.45 -4.48
C ASP A 34 -9.72 7.74 -5.83
N LYS A 35 -8.94 8.03 -6.89
CA LYS A 35 -9.44 8.24 -8.25
C LYS A 35 -10.24 7.03 -8.75
N HIS A 36 -9.80 5.82 -8.43
CA HIS A 36 -10.47 4.57 -8.81
C HIS A 36 -11.47 4.07 -7.75
N LYS A 37 -11.83 4.91 -6.77
CA LYS A 37 -12.80 4.61 -5.71
C LYS A 37 -12.49 3.34 -4.92
N LYS A 38 -11.20 2.99 -4.78
CA LYS A 38 -10.75 1.85 -3.99
C LYS A 38 -10.53 2.28 -2.54
N GLN A 39 -11.25 1.67 -1.61
CA GLN A 39 -11.00 1.89 -0.19
C GLN A 39 -9.68 1.23 0.23
N TYR A 40 -8.89 1.95 1.03
CA TYR A 40 -7.62 1.46 1.58
C TYR A 40 -7.37 2.04 2.97
N MET A 41 -6.46 1.42 3.71
CA MET A 41 -5.90 1.98 4.95
C MET A 41 -4.47 2.45 4.70
N PHE A 42 -4.16 3.68 5.08
CA PHE A 42 -2.78 4.16 5.11
C PHE A 42 -2.12 3.77 6.43
N ILE A 43 -0.94 3.16 6.35
CA ILE A 43 -0.16 2.74 7.51
C ILE A 43 1.19 3.45 7.48
N GLN A 44 1.42 4.34 8.44
CA GLN A 44 2.75 4.87 8.72
C GLN A 44 3.50 3.88 9.62
N ALA A 45 4.22 2.92 9.03
CA ALA A 45 4.82 1.83 9.79
C ALA A 45 6.07 2.28 10.56
N ASP A 46 6.18 1.85 11.82
CA ASP A 46 7.44 1.92 12.56
C ASP A 46 8.47 0.90 12.02
N LYS A 47 9.70 0.92 12.55
CA LYS A 47 10.77 0.00 12.13
C LYS A 47 10.39 -1.48 12.29
N LYS A 48 9.65 -1.83 13.35
CA LYS A 48 9.32 -3.22 13.68
C LYS A 48 8.26 -3.75 12.72
N LEU A 49 7.19 -2.99 12.50
CA LEU A 49 6.14 -3.32 11.55
C LEU A 49 6.70 -3.35 10.13
N PHE A 50 7.47 -2.34 9.72
CA PHE A 50 8.04 -2.31 8.38
C PHE A 50 9.01 -3.46 8.12
N GLY A 51 9.80 -3.88 9.13
CA GLY A 51 10.63 -5.08 9.04
C GLY A 51 9.84 -6.37 8.78
N LYS A 52 8.65 -6.51 9.39
CA LYS A 52 7.74 -7.63 9.10
C LYS A 52 7.19 -7.54 7.69
N ILE A 53 6.77 -6.36 7.24
CA ILE A 53 6.22 -6.17 5.90
C ILE A 53 7.30 -6.44 4.84
N LEU A 54 8.52 -5.94 5.04
CA LEU A 54 9.70 -6.26 4.22
C LEU A 54 9.93 -7.76 4.08
N SER A 55 9.72 -8.56 5.14
CA SER A 55 9.92 -10.02 5.07
C SER A 55 8.90 -10.72 4.17
N VAL A 56 7.74 -10.11 3.94
CA VAL A 56 6.68 -10.60 3.05
C VAL A 56 6.88 -10.07 1.62
N THR A 57 7.22 -8.79 1.48
CA THR A 57 7.30 -8.12 0.16
C THR A 57 8.67 -8.17 -0.50
N GLY A 58 9.73 -8.45 0.27
CA GLY A 58 11.12 -8.38 -0.18
C GLY A 58 11.64 -6.96 -0.44
N SER A 59 10.83 -5.91 -0.23
CA SER A 59 11.19 -4.53 -0.58
C SER A 59 11.52 -3.68 0.65
N LYS A 60 12.55 -2.84 0.54
CA LYS A 60 12.87 -1.79 1.52
C LYS A 60 12.33 -0.41 1.11
N LYS A 61 11.75 -0.32 -0.10
CA LYS A 61 11.24 0.94 -0.65
C LYS A 61 9.84 1.24 -0.11
N VAL A 62 9.48 2.52 -0.15
CA VAL A 62 8.12 3.01 0.14
C VAL A 62 7.55 3.71 -1.11
N PRO A 63 6.22 3.68 -1.31
CA PRO A 63 5.25 2.89 -0.56
C PRO A 63 5.37 1.38 -0.85
N GLN A 64 4.89 0.55 0.08
CA GLN A 64 4.54 -0.85 -0.23
C GLN A 64 3.03 -0.95 -0.27
N ILE A 65 2.49 -1.35 -1.41
CA ILE A 65 1.07 -1.25 -1.68
C ILE A 65 0.50 -2.67 -1.74
N PHE A 66 -0.60 -2.87 -1.03
CA PHE A 66 -1.37 -4.10 -1.05
C PHE A 66 -2.75 -3.75 -1.60
N LEU A 67 -3.22 -4.49 -2.59
CA LEU A 67 -4.55 -4.31 -3.17
C LEU A 67 -5.11 -5.69 -3.51
N GLU A 68 -6.23 -6.05 -2.88
CA GLU A 68 -6.97 -7.29 -3.11
C GLU A 68 -6.07 -8.56 -3.05
N GLY A 69 -5.17 -8.58 -2.06
CA GLY A 69 -4.24 -9.68 -1.83
C GLY A 69 -3.02 -9.73 -2.73
N LYS A 70 -2.81 -8.72 -3.57
CA LYS A 70 -1.60 -8.56 -4.40
C LYS A 70 -0.72 -7.42 -3.90
N VAL A 71 0.58 -7.57 -4.09
CA VAL A 71 1.59 -6.57 -3.71
C VAL A 71 2.07 -5.82 -4.95
N TYR A 72 2.14 -4.49 -4.83
CA TYR A 72 2.69 -3.57 -5.82
C TYR A 72 3.81 -2.77 -5.15
N LEU A 73 5.02 -2.86 -5.70
CA LEU A 73 6.22 -2.27 -5.10
C LEU A 73 6.54 -0.90 -5.67
N THR A 74 5.84 -0.51 -6.73
CA THR A 74 5.92 0.82 -7.33
C THR A 74 4.52 1.36 -7.61
N VAL A 75 4.43 2.69 -7.69
CA VAL A 75 3.19 3.37 -8.06
C VAL A 75 2.83 3.11 -9.53
N GLY A 76 3.83 2.90 -10.41
CA GLY A 76 3.59 2.60 -11.82
C GLY A 76 2.91 1.24 -12.01
N GLU A 77 3.37 0.20 -11.31
CA GLU A 77 2.72 -1.13 -11.34
C GLU A 77 1.26 -1.06 -10.87
N LEU A 78 0.98 -0.23 -9.86
CA LEU A 78 -0.39 0.00 -9.39
C LEU A 78 -1.22 0.70 -10.47
N GLU A 79 -0.70 1.78 -11.05
CA GLU A 79 -1.36 2.59 -12.09
C GLU A 79 -1.75 1.73 -13.29
N GLU A 80 -0.84 0.91 -13.80
CA GLU A 80 -1.10 -0.01 -14.92
C GLU A 80 -2.24 -0.99 -14.66
N VAL A 81 -2.36 -1.51 -13.43
CA VAL A 81 -3.43 -2.46 -13.08
C VAL A 81 -4.77 -1.75 -12.86
N LEU A 82 -4.76 -0.56 -12.26
CA LEU A 82 -5.99 0.20 -12.04
C LEU A 82 -6.61 0.70 -13.35
N ASP A 83 -5.78 1.13 -14.31
CA ASP A 83 -6.26 1.60 -15.61
C ASP A 83 -6.81 0.45 -16.47
N LYS A 84 -6.19 -0.73 -16.44
CA LYS A 84 -6.71 -1.94 -17.13
C LYS A 84 -8.07 -2.40 -16.62
N ASN A 85 -8.40 -2.08 -15.37
CA ASN A 85 -9.69 -2.44 -14.75
C ASN A 85 -10.69 -1.27 -14.73
N GLY A 86 -10.34 -0.12 -15.32
CA GLY A 86 -11.16 1.10 -15.35
C GLY A 86 -12.07 1.24 -16.57
N ASP A 87 -11.94 0.35 -17.57
CA ASP A 87 -12.73 0.35 -18.81
C ASP A 87 -13.92 -0.63 -18.76
N SER A 88 -14.80 -0.50 -17.75
CA SER A 88 -16.09 -1.24 -17.70
C SER A 88 -17.24 -0.35 -17.25
#